data_AF-A0AAV0T2C8-F1
#
_entry.id   AF-A0AAV0T2C8-F1
#
_cell.length_a   1.000
_cell.length_b   1.000
_cell.length_c   1.000
_cell.angle_alpha   90.00
_cell.angle_beta   90.00
_cell.angle_gamma   90.00
#
_symmetry.space_group_name_H-M   'P 1'
#
loop_
_entity.id
_entity.type
_entity.pdbx_description
1 polymer ?
#
loop_
_entity_poly.entity_id
_entity_poly.type
_entity_poly.pdbx_seq_one_letter_code
_entity_poly.pdbx_strand_id
1 'polypeptide(L)'
;MQANNSKCASFSVKTDTHGHLRDDQVGFMLEGDIITSLKISEGSKFLVMGDGFNHAKHRGLMGPVLKDMRRMMAAILSSSLDPWKKTKAIKTYVYPKVDYLLRHVRAYKTQLDSVDSALARGLRHLLKLNQSSTTDTFHAPVAAGGLGFIQLVELRAVLQISHAWQMLHSSDVPICEIAQEQVWQAIQKRFIMDPDHWRGRIPTAIQLFLNGDLDSSPFARQKRKSGDIGSLWVDFKNHLAACKLKLTTKPIKTEDRTETEDGTETEIMLQLKLPHRLQPLQHNDITRQLRSHSN
;
A
#
# COMPACT_ATOMS: atom_id res chain seq x y z
N MET A 1 -13.39 2.93 23.87
CA MET A 1 -12.29 3.88 23.58
C MET A 1 -12.91 5.27 23.47
N GLN A 2 -12.42 6.24 24.21
CA GLN A 2 -12.87 7.64 24.08
C GLN A 2 -12.04 8.33 23.01
N ALA A 3 -12.67 9.04 22.07
CA ALA A 3 -11.96 9.67 20.97
C ALA A 3 -11.40 11.03 21.40
N ASN A 4 -10.17 11.35 20.97
CA ASN A 4 -9.52 12.61 21.35
C ASN A 4 -9.86 13.71 20.32
N ASN A 5 -10.66 14.68 20.74
CA ASN A 5 -11.10 15.80 19.89
C ASN A 5 -9.94 16.60 19.26
N SER A 6 -8.83 16.77 19.97
CA SER A 6 -7.64 17.49 19.44
C SER A 6 -6.93 16.76 18.29
N LYS A 7 -7.21 15.46 18.12
CA LYS A 7 -6.66 14.62 17.05
C LYS A 7 -7.68 14.32 15.95
N CYS A 8 -8.91 14.82 16.09
CA CYS A 8 -9.96 14.64 15.11
C CYS A 8 -10.04 15.87 14.23
N ALA A 9 -10.33 15.66 12.95
CA ALA A 9 -10.64 16.73 12.01
C ALA A 9 -11.84 16.30 11.18
N SER A 10 -12.76 17.23 10.94
CA SER A 10 -13.93 16.99 10.08
C SER A 10 -13.72 17.63 8.72
N PHE A 11 -14.34 17.03 7.71
CA PHE A 11 -14.24 17.52 6.34
C PHE A 11 -15.60 17.38 5.67
N SER A 12 -16.13 18.47 5.14
CA SER A 12 -17.41 18.49 4.44
C SER A 12 -17.25 19.15 3.07
N VAL A 13 -17.78 18.47 2.06
CA VAL A 13 -17.71 18.92 0.66
C VAL A 13 -19.05 18.70 0.01
N LYS A 14 -19.47 19.69 -0.77
CA LYS A 14 -20.67 19.64 -1.60
C LYS A 14 -20.29 19.71 -3.07
N THR A 15 -21.07 19.04 -3.91
CA THR A 15 -20.97 19.17 -5.36
C THR A 15 -21.85 20.32 -5.83
N ASP A 16 -21.27 21.23 -6.62
CA ASP A 16 -22.01 22.28 -7.32
C ASP A 16 -22.92 21.68 -8.41
N THR A 17 -23.82 22.48 -8.98
CA THR A 17 -24.72 22.08 -10.08
C THR A 17 -23.95 21.58 -11.32
N HIS A 18 -22.70 22.01 -11.48
CA HIS A 18 -21.78 21.56 -12.54
C HIS A 18 -20.90 20.36 -12.15
N GLY A 19 -21.10 19.76 -10.97
CA GLY A 19 -20.35 18.59 -10.49
C GLY A 19 -18.96 18.92 -9.91
N HIS A 20 -18.63 20.20 -9.71
CA HIS A 20 -17.38 20.62 -9.07
C HIS A 20 -17.50 20.54 -7.54
N LEU A 21 -16.47 20.02 -6.88
CA LEU A 21 -16.40 19.96 -5.42
C LEU A 21 -16.15 21.36 -4.83
N ARG A 22 -16.93 21.76 -3.83
CA ARG A 22 -16.78 23.00 -3.06
C ARG A 22 -16.78 22.70 -1.58
N ASP A 23 -16.05 23.53 -0.82
CA ASP A 23 -16.06 23.47 0.64
C ASP A 23 -17.50 23.62 1.13
N ASP A 24 -17.88 22.73 2.04
CA ASP A 24 -19.13 22.84 2.76
C ASP A 24 -18.84 23.18 4.22
N GLN A 25 -19.73 23.91 4.87
CA GLN A 25 -19.53 24.42 6.23
C GLN A 25 -20.37 23.63 7.23
N VAL A 26 -20.21 22.30 7.24
CA VAL A 26 -20.87 21.45 8.23
C VAL A 26 -19.92 21.27 9.41
N GLY A 27 -20.35 21.78 10.57
CA GLY A 27 -19.66 21.54 11.85
C GLY A 27 -20.04 20.17 12.40
N PHE A 28 -19.05 19.34 12.68
CA PHE A 28 -19.26 18.06 13.35
C PHE A 28 -18.90 18.20 14.83
N MET A 29 -19.73 17.61 15.69
CA MET A 29 -19.46 17.54 17.12
C MET A 29 -19.10 16.11 17.50
N LEU A 30 -18.05 15.96 18.30
CA LEU A 30 -17.70 14.68 18.92
C LEU A 30 -17.68 14.86 20.43
N GLU A 31 -18.52 14.08 21.10
CA GLU A 31 -18.71 14.14 22.57
C GLU A 31 -19.09 15.55 23.09
N GLY A 32 -19.73 16.38 22.26
CA GLY A 32 -20.19 17.73 22.62
C GLY A 32 -19.22 18.86 22.26
N ASP A 33 -17.97 18.56 21.88
CA ASP A 33 -17.04 19.58 21.37
C ASP A 33 -17.05 19.62 19.84
N ILE A 34 -16.86 20.81 19.29
CA ILE A 34 -16.74 21.02 17.85
C ILE A 34 -15.36 20.55 17.38
N ILE A 35 -15.36 19.65 16.39
CA ILE A 35 -14.14 19.17 15.75
C ILE A 35 -13.62 20.24 14.78
N THR A 36 -12.29 20.32 14.63
CA THR A 36 -11.67 21.24 13.65
C THR A 36 -12.12 20.89 12.23
N SER A 37 -12.76 21.83 11.53
CA SER A 37 -13.18 21.65 10.14
C SER A 37 -12.07 22.05 9.17
N LEU A 38 -11.70 21.13 8.26
CA LEU A 38 -10.69 21.32 7.22
C LEU A 38 -11.34 21.72 5.90
N LYS A 39 -10.68 22.62 5.15
CA LYS A 39 -11.04 22.93 3.75
C LYS A 39 -10.41 21.96 2.75
N ILE A 40 -10.93 21.90 1.53
CA ILE A 40 -10.42 21.08 0.39
C ILE A 40 -8.93 21.33 0.13
N SER A 41 -8.49 22.57 0.35
CA SER A 41 -7.10 22.98 0.11
C SER A 41 -6.16 22.75 1.30
N GLU A 42 -6.74 22.51 2.47
CA GLU A 42 -6.08 22.31 3.75
C GLU A 42 -5.88 20.81 3.99
N GLY A 43 -5.01 20.49 4.95
CA GLY A 43 -4.77 19.13 5.36
C GLY A 43 -4.30 19.09 6.79
N SER A 44 -4.69 18.05 7.54
CA SER A 44 -4.23 17.89 8.91
C SER A 44 -2.97 17.02 8.95
N LYS A 45 -2.07 17.34 9.88
CA LYS A 45 -0.81 16.61 10.01
C LYS A 45 -0.98 15.52 11.06
N PHE A 46 -1.28 14.30 10.62
CA PHE A 46 -1.26 13.13 11.49
C PHE A 46 -0.01 12.28 11.23
N LEU A 47 0.79 12.02 12.27
CA LEU A 47 2.03 11.23 12.18
C LEU A 47 2.95 11.67 11.02
N VAL A 48 3.20 12.97 10.90
CA VAL A 48 4.04 13.59 9.84
C VAL A 48 3.41 13.57 8.44
N MET A 49 2.28 12.89 8.25
CA MET A 49 1.53 12.87 7.01
C MET A 49 0.50 14.01 6.99
N GLY A 50 0.53 14.84 5.96
CA GLY A 50 -0.58 15.73 5.67
C GLY A 50 -1.70 14.92 5.02
N ASP A 51 -2.75 14.57 5.74
CA ASP A 51 -3.98 14.06 5.14
C ASP A 51 -4.78 15.24 4.56
N GLY A 52 -5.40 15.07 3.41
CA GLY A 52 -6.13 16.16 2.75
C GLY A 52 -6.51 15.81 1.32
N PHE A 53 -7.49 16.53 0.79
CA PHE A 53 -8.04 16.26 -0.55
C PHE A 53 -7.07 16.65 -1.69
N ASN A 54 -6.04 17.43 -1.38
CA ASN A 54 -5.03 17.85 -2.36
C ASN A 54 -3.97 16.76 -2.58
N HIS A 55 -4.29 15.81 -3.47
CA HIS A 55 -3.39 14.73 -3.86
C HIS A 55 -2.01 15.22 -4.36
N ALA A 56 -1.91 16.41 -4.97
CA ALA A 56 -0.65 16.95 -5.45
C ALA A 56 0.28 17.36 -4.28
N LYS A 57 -0.26 18.05 -3.27
CA LYS A 57 0.47 18.37 -2.03
C LYS A 57 0.89 17.09 -1.30
N HIS A 58 0.01 16.09 -1.24
CA HIS A 58 0.28 14.82 -0.60
C HIS A 58 1.41 14.03 -1.27
N ARG A 59 1.46 14.00 -2.61
CA ARG A 59 2.59 13.41 -3.36
C ARG A 59 3.90 14.18 -3.16
N GLY A 60 3.82 15.50 -2.96
CA GLY A 60 4.97 16.36 -2.68
C GLY A 60 5.68 16.08 -1.34
N LEU A 61 4.99 15.46 -0.38
CA LEU A 61 5.56 15.10 0.94
C LEU A 61 6.77 14.18 0.84
N MET A 62 6.86 13.39 -0.23
CA MET A 62 7.96 12.45 -0.44
C MET A 62 9.29 13.16 -0.79
N GLY A 63 9.23 14.33 -1.43
CA GLY A 63 10.42 15.03 -1.94
C GLY A 63 11.47 15.36 -0.87
N PRO A 64 11.09 16.07 0.22
CA PRO A 64 12.01 16.39 1.31
C PRO A 64 12.62 15.15 1.96
N VAL A 65 11.82 14.10 2.15
CA VAL A 65 12.25 12.86 2.81
C VAL A 65 13.25 12.09 1.95
N LEU A 66 13.02 12.00 0.63
CA LEU A 66 13.98 11.39 -0.29
C LEU A 66 15.27 12.22 -0.40
N LYS A 67 15.19 13.56 -0.28
CA LYS A 67 16.38 14.42 -0.20
C LYS A 67 17.19 14.11 1.07
N ASP A 68 16.53 14.00 2.20
CA ASP A 68 17.17 13.63 3.47
C ASP A 68 17.76 12.21 3.43
N MET A 69 17.06 11.26 2.81
CA MET A 69 17.52 9.90 2.57
C MET A 69 18.84 9.89 1.80
N ARG A 70 18.91 10.63 0.68
CA ARG A 70 20.16 10.77 -0.10
C ARG A 70 21.29 11.39 0.71
N ARG A 71 21.00 12.42 1.52
CA ARG A 71 21.99 13.05 2.41
C ARG A 71 22.55 12.04 3.42
N MET A 72 21.68 11.24 4.05
CA MET A 72 22.11 10.20 5.00
C MET A 72 22.94 9.11 4.32
N MET A 73 22.54 8.64 3.13
CA MET A 73 23.33 7.67 2.36
C MET A 73 24.72 8.22 2.04
N ALA A 74 24.80 9.46 1.55
CA ALA A 74 26.07 10.10 1.22
C ALA A 74 26.99 10.19 2.46
N ALA A 75 26.45 10.61 3.61
CA ALA A 75 27.21 10.70 4.86
C ALA A 75 27.72 9.32 5.34
N ILE A 76 26.92 8.26 5.21
CA ILE A 76 27.35 6.90 5.56
C ILE A 76 28.44 6.43 4.59
N LEU A 77 28.29 6.66 3.30
CA LEU A 77 29.25 6.23 2.29
C LEU A 77 30.60 6.96 2.42
N SER A 78 30.61 8.23 2.82
CA SER A 78 31.81 9.03 3.08
C SER A 78 32.44 8.79 4.45
N SER A 79 31.80 8.03 5.34
CA SER A 79 32.34 7.75 6.67
C SER A 79 33.58 6.83 6.62
N SER A 80 34.33 6.77 7.73
CA SER A 80 35.48 5.87 7.92
C SER A 80 35.10 4.41 8.20
N LEU A 81 33.83 4.04 8.02
CA LEU A 81 33.36 2.67 8.25
C LEU A 81 33.86 1.70 7.17
N ASP A 82 34.02 0.43 7.57
CA ASP A 82 34.28 -0.66 6.63
C ASP A 82 33.14 -0.79 5.60
N PRO A 83 33.41 -1.21 4.35
CA PRO A 83 32.39 -1.30 3.30
C PRO A 83 31.14 -2.10 3.70
N TRP A 84 31.30 -3.23 4.38
CA TRP A 84 30.18 -4.06 4.83
C TRP A 84 29.34 -3.36 5.94
N LYS A 85 30.00 -2.59 6.82
CA LYS A 85 29.32 -1.79 7.86
C LYS A 85 28.49 -0.67 7.24
N LYS A 86 28.99 -0.03 6.17
CA LYS A 86 28.26 0.99 5.40
C LYS A 86 26.99 0.41 4.78
N THR A 87 27.10 -0.73 4.10
CA THR A 87 25.96 -1.44 3.52
C THR A 87 24.92 -1.80 4.57
N LYS A 88 25.36 -2.37 5.71
CA LYS A 88 24.48 -2.70 6.83
C LYS A 88 23.80 -1.47 7.42
N ALA A 89 24.52 -0.36 7.59
CA ALA A 89 23.99 0.88 8.15
C ALA A 89 22.90 1.49 7.27
N ILE A 90 23.07 1.50 5.93
CA ILE A 90 22.05 2.01 5.01
C ILE A 90 20.76 1.17 5.14
N LYS A 91 20.87 -0.15 5.10
CA LYS A 91 19.70 -1.04 5.23
C LYS A 91 19.00 -0.92 6.58
N THR A 92 19.76 -0.72 7.66
CA THR A 92 19.22 -0.73 9.02
C THR A 92 18.63 0.63 9.43
N TYR A 93 19.24 1.74 9.00
CA TYR A 93 18.89 3.07 9.52
C TYR A 93 18.30 4.03 8.47
N VAL A 94 18.54 3.79 7.18
CA VAL A 94 18.09 4.69 6.12
C VAL A 94 16.77 4.19 5.51
N TYR A 95 16.72 2.93 5.09
CA TYR A 95 15.54 2.34 4.47
C TYR A 95 14.28 2.41 5.36
N PRO A 96 14.33 2.04 6.66
CA PRO A 96 13.14 2.09 7.50
C PRO A 96 12.51 3.49 7.67
N LYS A 97 13.29 4.56 7.46
CA LYS A 97 12.77 5.93 7.57
C LYS A 97 11.77 6.29 6.47
N VAL A 98 11.83 5.62 5.32
CA VAL A 98 10.89 5.85 4.22
C VAL A 98 9.74 4.85 4.18
N ASP A 99 9.81 3.75 4.93
CA ASP A 99 8.81 2.67 4.90
C ASP A 99 7.39 3.17 5.14
N TYR A 100 7.19 3.97 6.18
CA TYR A 100 5.86 4.51 6.52
C TYR A 100 5.31 5.39 5.38
N LEU A 101 6.15 6.25 4.81
CA LEU A 101 5.70 7.15 3.74
C LEU A 101 5.47 6.40 2.43
N LEU A 102 6.30 5.42 2.10
CA LEU A 102 6.10 4.59 0.90
C LEU A 102 4.83 3.73 0.99
N ARG A 103 4.39 3.40 2.21
CA ARG A 103 3.13 2.69 2.44
C ARG A 103 1.89 3.53 2.09
N HIS A 104 1.93 4.83 2.38
CA HIS A 104 0.74 5.69 2.32
C HIS A 104 0.77 6.74 1.20
N VAL A 105 1.95 7.15 0.74
CA VAL A 105 2.13 8.21 -0.27
C VAL A 105 2.49 7.62 -1.62
N ARG A 106 1.79 8.08 -2.67
CA ARG A 106 2.14 7.78 -4.06
C ARG A 106 3.34 8.58 -4.53
N ALA A 107 4.53 8.08 -4.26
CA ALA A 107 5.75 8.63 -4.83
C ALA A 107 5.79 8.50 -6.35
N TYR A 108 6.37 9.48 -7.04
CA TYR A 108 6.66 9.35 -8.46
C TYR A 108 7.80 8.35 -8.66
N LYS A 109 7.66 7.44 -9.63
CA LYS A 109 8.69 6.45 -9.96
C LYS A 109 10.06 7.10 -10.21
N THR A 110 10.07 8.21 -10.96
CA THR A 110 11.28 8.99 -11.26
C THR A 110 12.01 9.48 -10.01
N GLN A 111 11.28 9.83 -8.93
CA GLN A 111 11.89 10.25 -7.68
C GLN A 111 12.55 9.07 -6.96
N LEU A 112 11.90 7.90 -6.95
CA LEU A 112 12.44 6.68 -6.35
C LEU A 112 13.70 6.21 -7.10
N ASP A 113 13.61 6.10 -8.43
CA ASP A 113 14.72 5.71 -9.31
C ASP A 113 15.93 6.64 -9.16
N SER A 114 15.70 7.94 -8.87
CA SER A 114 16.78 8.90 -8.64
C SER A 114 17.59 8.63 -7.38
N VAL A 115 16.95 8.08 -6.33
CA VAL A 115 17.62 7.69 -5.09
C VAL A 115 18.37 6.38 -5.29
N ASP A 116 17.74 5.39 -5.95
CA ASP A 116 18.40 4.13 -6.29
C ASP A 116 19.64 4.36 -7.17
N SER A 117 19.55 5.27 -8.14
CA SER A 117 20.69 5.68 -8.99
C SER A 117 21.79 6.39 -8.18
N ALA A 118 21.45 7.15 -7.15
CA ALA A 118 22.43 7.77 -6.26
C ALA A 118 23.13 6.72 -5.37
N LEU A 119 22.37 5.77 -4.84
CA LEU A 119 22.89 4.65 -4.06
C LEU A 119 23.84 3.80 -4.91
N ALA A 120 23.43 3.40 -6.12
CA ALA A 120 24.24 2.60 -7.03
C ALA A 120 25.58 3.28 -7.37
N ARG A 121 25.58 4.59 -7.64
CA ARG A 121 26.83 5.36 -7.85
C ARG A 121 27.73 5.34 -6.62
N GLY A 122 27.14 5.53 -5.43
CA GLY A 122 27.86 5.48 -4.17
C GLY A 122 28.48 4.11 -3.88
N LEU A 123 27.73 3.02 -4.15
CA LEU A 123 28.19 1.65 -4.00
C LEU A 123 29.29 1.28 -5.00
N ARG A 124 29.18 1.70 -6.26
CA ARG A 124 30.26 1.53 -7.26
C ARG A 124 31.55 2.17 -6.80
N HIS A 125 31.48 3.39 -6.27
CA HIS A 125 32.65 4.08 -5.73
C HIS A 125 33.24 3.35 -4.52
N LEU A 126 32.39 2.93 -3.58
CA LEU A 126 32.80 2.19 -2.38
C LEU A 126 33.51 0.87 -2.73
N LEU A 127 33.03 0.15 -3.74
CA LEU A 127 33.54 -1.15 -4.16
C LEU A 127 34.59 -1.07 -5.27
N LYS A 128 35.02 0.14 -5.67
CA LYS A 128 35.97 0.39 -6.77
C LYS A 128 35.55 -0.26 -8.10
N LEU A 129 34.24 -0.29 -8.36
CA LEU A 129 33.66 -0.83 -9.60
C LEU A 129 33.67 0.22 -10.71
N ASN A 130 33.75 -0.23 -11.96
CA ASN A 130 33.62 0.65 -13.11
C ASN A 130 32.20 1.22 -13.24
N GLN A 131 32.04 2.32 -13.98
CA GLN A 131 30.72 2.94 -14.16
C GLN A 131 29.75 2.06 -14.97
N SER A 132 30.27 1.14 -15.79
CA SER A 132 29.50 0.19 -16.59
C SER A 132 29.11 -1.09 -15.84
N SER A 133 29.48 -1.23 -14.56
CA SER A 133 29.19 -2.43 -13.77
C SER A 133 27.68 -2.58 -13.57
N THR A 134 27.19 -3.80 -13.77
CA THR A 134 25.78 -4.16 -13.62
C THR A 134 25.31 -3.89 -12.19
N THR A 135 24.23 -3.12 -12.06
CA THR A 135 23.58 -2.84 -10.76
C THR A 135 22.85 -4.05 -10.18
N ASP A 136 22.60 -5.07 -11.00
CA ASP A 136 21.90 -6.29 -10.59
C ASP A 136 22.59 -6.98 -9.40
N THR A 137 23.91 -6.92 -9.33
CA THR A 137 24.69 -7.43 -8.19
C THR A 137 24.38 -6.74 -6.86
N PHE A 138 23.92 -5.47 -6.89
CA PHE A 138 23.54 -4.75 -5.69
C PHE A 138 22.17 -5.20 -5.16
N HIS A 139 21.30 -5.65 -6.06
CA HIS A 139 19.95 -6.09 -5.76
C HIS A 139 19.84 -7.59 -5.54
N ALA A 140 20.76 -8.37 -6.11
CA ALA A 140 20.85 -9.81 -5.92
C ALA A 140 20.95 -10.18 -4.43
N PRO A 141 20.41 -11.35 -4.04
CA PRO A 141 20.33 -11.74 -2.64
C PRO A 141 21.74 -12.03 -2.10
N VAL A 142 21.92 -11.79 -0.79
CA VAL A 142 23.22 -12.00 -0.12
C VAL A 142 23.69 -13.45 -0.23
N ALA A 143 22.74 -14.40 -0.26
CA ALA A 143 23.03 -15.83 -0.46
C ALA A 143 23.63 -16.15 -1.85
N ALA A 144 23.36 -15.32 -2.86
CA ALA A 144 23.94 -15.45 -4.20
C ALA A 144 25.18 -14.56 -4.40
N GLY A 145 25.74 -13.99 -3.33
CA GLY A 145 26.91 -13.10 -3.38
C GLY A 145 26.59 -11.64 -3.72
N GLY A 146 25.30 -11.26 -3.76
CA GLY A 146 24.87 -9.89 -3.97
C GLY A 146 24.88 -9.03 -2.70
N LEU A 147 24.55 -7.75 -2.84
CA LEU A 147 24.43 -6.84 -1.69
C LEU A 147 23.04 -6.85 -1.06
N GLY A 148 22.01 -7.41 -1.70
CA GLY A 148 20.63 -7.54 -1.20
C GLY A 148 19.92 -6.22 -0.89
N PHE A 149 20.13 -5.17 -1.68
CA PHE A 149 19.33 -3.95 -1.61
C PHE A 149 18.04 -4.12 -2.40
N ILE A 150 16.91 -3.67 -1.86
CA ILE A 150 15.64 -3.64 -2.59
C ILE A 150 15.55 -2.28 -3.30
N GLN A 151 15.13 -2.26 -4.58
CA GLN A 151 14.84 -0.99 -5.27
C GLN A 151 13.67 -0.28 -4.57
N LEU A 152 13.67 1.04 -4.48
CA LEU A 152 12.60 1.75 -3.76
C LEU A 152 11.23 1.56 -4.41
N VAL A 153 11.18 1.36 -5.73
CA VAL A 153 9.94 1.04 -6.45
C VAL A 153 9.37 -0.32 -6.02
N GLU A 154 10.23 -1.33 -5.88
CA GLU A 154 9.84 -2.66 -5.42
C GLU A 154 9.49 -2.65 -3.94
N LEU A 155 10.28 -1.95 -3.12
CA LEU A 155 10.01 -1.77 -1.69
C LEU A 155 8.63 -1.13 -1.48
N ARG A 156 8.30 -0.11 -2.28
CA ARG A 156 6.96 0.49 -2.26
C ARG A 156 5.88 -0.54 -2.59
N ALA A 157 6.05 -1.30 -3.67
CA ALA A 157 5.09 -2.33 -4.06
C ALA A 157 4.86 -3.34 -2.92
N VAL A 158 5.94 -3.85 -2.32
CA VAL A 158 5.92 -4.77 -1.18
C VAL A 158 5.19 -4.17 0.03
N LEU A 159 5.45 -2.91 0.36
CA LEU A 159 4.84 -2.22 1.50
C LEU A 159 3.34 -1.96 1.27
N GLN A 160 2.95 -1.56 0.06
CA GLN A 160 1.56 -1.35 -0.29
C GLN A 160 0.79 -2.67 -0.34
N ILE A 161 1.41 -3.75 -0.85
CA ILE A 161 0.84 -5.10 -0.80
C ILE A 161 0.60 -5.54 0.63
N SER A 162 1.63 -5.41 1.47
CA SER A 162 1.55 -5.80 2.88
C SER A 162 0.47 -5.03 3.61
N HIS A 163 0.37 -3.72 3.38
CA HIS A 163 -0.58 -2.87 4.05
C HIS A 163 -2.03 -3.15 3.63
N ALA A 164 -2.29 -3.24 2.33
CA ALA A 164 -3.62 -3.57 1.81
C ALA A 164 -4.08 -4.95 2.29
N TRP A 165 -3.17 -5.92 2.33
CA TRP A 165 -3.43 -7.25 2.89
C TRP A 165 -3.79 -7.20 4.38
N GLN A 166 -3.01 -6.45 5.17
CA GLN A 166 -3.25 -6.28 6.61
C GLN A 166 -4.60 -5.60 6.88
N MET A 167 -5.02 -4.63 6.05
CA MET A 167 -6.34 -4.02 6.17
C MET A 167 -7.47 -5.01 5.91
N LEU A 168 -7.33 -5.87 4.88
CA LEU A 168 -8.32 -6.90 4.56
C LEU A 168 -8.39 -8.06 5.57
N HIS A 169 -7.39 -8.21 6.43
CA HIS A 169 -7.27 -9.27 7.42
C HIS A 169 -7.00 -8.72 8.83
N SER A 170 -7.46 -7.49 9.07
CA SER A 170 -7.34 -6.87 10.39
C SER A 170 -8.19 -7.65 11.40
N SER A 171 -7.71 -7.77 12.64
CA SER A 171 -8.54 -8.29 13.73
C SER A 171 -9.66 -7.34 14.13
N ASP A 172 -9.56 -6.07 13.71
CA ASP A 172 -10.55 -5.02 13.94
C ASP A 172 -11.59 -5.03 12.81
N VAL A 173 -12.82 -5.46 13.14
CA VAL A 173 -13.94 -5.64 12.21
C VAL A 173 -14.23 -4.36 11.42
N PRO A 174 -14.39 -3.17 12.05
CA PRO A 174 -14.52 -1.90 11.34
C PRO A 174 -13.45 -1.65 10.26
N ILE A 175 -12.18 -1.98 10.52
CA ILE A 175 -11.10 -1.76 9.54
C ILE A 175 -11.29 -2.69 8.34
N CYS A 176 -11.66 -3.95 8.59
CA CYS A 176 -11.92 -4.93 7.54
C CYS A 176 -13.12 -4.51 6.67
N GLU A 177 -14.22 -4.08 7.29
CA GLU A 177 -15.42 -3.60 6.59
C GLU A 177 -15.11 -2.37 5.73
N ILE A 178 -14.40 -1.38 6.29
CA ILE A 178 -13.96 -0.19 5.54
C ILE A 178 -13.09 -0.59 4.35
N ALA A 179 -12.16 -1.52 4.55
CA ALA A 179 -11.28 -1.98 3.48
C ALA A 179 -12.07 -2.67 2.35
N GLN A 180 -12.99 -3.58 2.70
CA GLN A 180 -13.84 -4.27 1.73
C GLN A 180 -14.74 -3.28 0.97
N GLU A 181 -15.35 -2.33 1.66
CA GLU A 181 -16.20 -1.30 1.05
C GLU A 181 -15.40 -0.38 0.13
N GLN A 182 -14.17 0.01 0.49
CA GLN A 182 -13.31 0.79 -0.39
C GLN A 182 -12.92 0.03 -1.67
N VAL A 183 -12.67 -1.28 -1.58
CA VAL A 183 -12.44 -2.11 -2.79
C VAL A 183 -13.72 -2.16 -3.61
N TRP A 184 -14.87 -2.37 -2.96
CA TRP A 184 -16.16 -2.45 -3.63
C TRP A 184 -16.52 -1.16 -4.38
N GLN A 185 -16.28 0.01 -3.78
CA GLN A 185 -16.43 1.30 -4.46
C GLN A 185 -15.49 1.44 -5.66
N ALA A 186 -14.25 0.92 -5.57
CA ALA A 186 -13.33 0.91 -6.70
C ALA A 186 -13.84 0.02 -7.84
N ILE A 187 -14.46 -1.12 -7.51
CA ILE A 187 -15.14 -2.01 -8.48
C ILE A 187 -16.32 -1.30 -9.10
N GLN A 188 -17.26 -0.77 -8.31
CA GLN A 188 -18.46 -0.09 -8.80
C GLN A 188 -18.15 1.11 -9.70
N LYS A 189 -17.04 1.83 -9.46
CA LYS A 189 -16.61 2.93 -10.34
C LYS A 189 -16.11 2.44 -11.71
N ARG A 190 -15.58 1.22 -11.79
CA ARG A 190 -14.91 0.66 -12.98
C ARG A 190 -15.78 -0.34 -13.76
N PHE A 191 -16.71 -1.00 -13.08
CA PHE A 191 -17.50 -2.10 -13.62
C PHE A 191 -19.00 -1.87 -13.43
N ILE A 192 -19.79 -2.40 -14.36
CA ILE A 192 -21.21 -2.64 -14.21
C ILE A 192 -21.33 -4.10 -13.74
N MET A 193 -21.92 -4.30 -12.57
CA MET A 193 -22.02 -5.59 -11.88
C MET A 193 -23.44 -6.11 -11.96
N ASP A 194 -23.61 -7.41 -12.16
CA ASP A 194 -24.91 -8.09 -12.05
C ASP A 194 -25.34 -8.22 -10.57
N PRO A 195 -26.39 -7.53 -10.12
CA PRO A 195 -26.79 -7.52 -8.72
C PRO A 195 -27.22 -8.89 -8.19
N ASP A 196 -27.74 -9.78 -9.05
CA ASP A 196 -28.24 -11.08 -8.63
C ASP A 196 -27.11 -12.09 -8.48
N HIS A 197 -26.11 -12.04 -9.37
CA HIS A 197 -24.94 -12.92 -9.28
C HIS A 197 -24.04 -12.60 -8.08
N TRP A 198 -23.82 -11.31 -7.80
CA TRP A 198 -22.84 -10.88 -6.79
C TRP A 198 -23.42 -10.78 -5.37
N ARG A 199 -24.73 -10.98 -5.20
CA ARG A 199 -25.37 -11.03 -3.87
C ARG A 199 -24.75 -12.16 -3.03
N GLY A 200 -24.18 -11.82 -1.88
CA GLY A 200 -23.49 -12.77 -1.01
C GLY A 200 -22.13 -13.28 -1.53
N ARG A 201 -21.64 -12.76 -2.67
CA ARG A 201 -20.35 -13.18 -3.29
C ARG A 201 -19.33 -12.04 -3.40
N ILE A 202 -19.46 -11.05 -2.52
CA ILE A 202 -18.58 -9.87 -2.49
C ILE A 202 -17.09 -10.27 -2.32
N PRO A 203 -16.70 -11.21 -1.44
CA PRO A 203 -15.31 -11.63 -1.31
C PRO A 203 -14.72 -12.19 -2.61
N THR A 204 -15.52 -12.94 -3.37
CA THR A 204 -15.13 -13.50 -4.67
C THR A 204 -14.95 -12.40 -5.73
N ALA A 205 -15.84 -11.40 -5.74
CA ALA A 205 -15.71 -10.24 -6.61
C ALA A 205 -14.43 -9.45 -6.32
N ILE A 206 -14.13 -9.23 -5.03
CA ILE A 206 -12.91 -8.59 -4.55
C ILE A 206 -11.68 -9.37 -5.01
N GLN A 207 -11.65 -10.69 -4.83
CA GLN A 207 -10.55 -11.54 -5.28
C GLN A 207 -10.30 -11.38 -6.79
N LEU A 208 -11.35 -11.52 -7.61
CA LEU A 208 -11.25 -11.43 -9.07
C LEU A 208 -10.78 -10.04 -9.50
N PHE A 209 -11.27 -8.98 -8.85
CA PHE A 209 -10.84 -7.62 -9.14
C PHE A 209 -9.35 -7.43 -8.85
N LEU A 210 -8.90 -7.83 -7.65
CA LEU A 210 -7.52 -7.64 -7.20
C LEU A 210 -6.52 -8.51 -7.98
N ASN A 211 -6.95 -9.67 -8.49
CA ASN A 211 -6.15 -10.50 -9.41
C ASN A 211 -6.16 -9.97 -10.85
N GLY A 212 -7.07 -9.05 -11.19
CA GLY A 212 -7.26 -8.56 -12.55
C GLY A 212 -8.07 -9.49 -13.46
N ASP A 213 -8.69 -10.52 -12.91
CA ASP A 213 -9.46 -11.53 -13.64
C ASP A 213 -10.95 -11.13 -13.76
N LEU A 214 -11.40 -10.06 -13.10
CA LEU A 214 -12.81 -9.62 -13.12
C LEU A 214 -13.32 -9.24 -14.53
N ASP A 215 -12.46 -8.67 -15.38
CA ASP A 215 -12.79 -8.35 -16.77
C ASP A 215 -13.14 -9.59 -17.61
N SER A 216 -12.69 -10.78 -17.18
CA SER A 216 -12.99 -12.05 -17.84
C SER A 216 -14.30 -12.70 -17.37
N SER A 217 -14.93 -12.16 -16.33
CA SER A 217 -16.19 -12.69 -15.80
C SER A 217 -17.37 -12.24 -16.67
N PRO A 218 -18.29 -13.13 -17.07
CA PRO A 218 -19.48 -12.74 -17.83
C PRO A 218 -20.45 -11.87 -17.01
N PHE A 219 -20.29 -11.85 -15.67
CA PHE A 219 -21.14 -11.12 -14.73
C PHE A 219 -20.60 -9.73 -14.36
N ALA A 220 -19.52 -9.28 -15.01
CA ALA A 220 -18.95 -7.96 -14.81
C ALA A 220 -18.54 -7.35 -16.15
N ARG A 221 -19.03 -6.15 -16.45
CA ARG A 221 -18.69 -5.43 -17.68
C ARG A 221 -17.93 -4.14 -17.37
N GLN A 222 -16.78 -3.97 -17.97
CA GLN A 222 -15.97 -2.76 -17.81
C GLN A 222 -16.70 -1.51 -18.35
N LYS A 223 -16.70 -0.42 -17.58
CA LYS A 223 -17.26 0.87 -18.00
C LYS A 223 -16.34 1.56 -19.00
N ARG A 224 -16.91 2.08 -20.10
CA ARG A 224 -16.17 2.78 -21.18
C ARG A 224 -15.45 4.06 -20.73
N LYS A 225 -15.98 4.73 -19.70
CA LYS A 225 -15.37 5.91 -19.06
C LYS A 225 -15.22 5.64 -17.58
N SER A 226 -14.15 4.98 -17.19
CA SER A 226 -13.74 4.99 -15.78
C SER A 226 -13.02 6.31 -15.54
N GLY A 227 -13.55 7.17 -14.68
CA GLY A 227 -12.74 8.26 -14.13
C GLY A 227 -11.50 7.65 -13.49
N ASP A 228 -10.31 8.11 -13.89
CA ASP A 228 -9.06 7.58 -13.37
C ASP A 228 -8.78 8.16 -11.98
N ILE A 229 -9.54 7.68 -11.01
CA ILE A 229 -9.22 7.89 -9.61
C ILE A 229 -8.29 6.72 -9.28
N GLY A 230 -6.99 6.97 -9.32
CA GLY A 230 -6.07 5.98 -8.76
C GLY A 230 -6.50 5.74 -7.31
N SER A 231 -6.66 4.49 -6.92
CA SER A 231 -6.89 4.08 -5.52
C SER A 231 -5.80 3.10 -5.05
N LEU A 232 -5.58 3.00 -3.73
CA LEU A 232 -4.65 2.02 -3.15
C LEU A 232 -4.90 0.62 -3.73
N TRP A 233 -6.17 0.26 -3.94
CA TRP A 233 -6.59 -1.04 -4.46
C TRP A 233 -6.22 -1.28 -5.93
N VAL A 234 -6.20 -0.22 -6.75
CA VAL A 234 -5.71 -0.30 -8.14
C VAL A 234 -4.19 -0.45 -8.15
N ASP A 235 -3.47 0.29 -7.29
CA ASP A 235 -2.03 0.09 -7.13
C ASP A 235 -1.73 -1.32 -6.63
N PHE A 236 -2.50 -1.82 -5.66
CA PHE A 236 -2.40 -3.17 -5.12
C PHE A 236 -2.56 -4.23 -6.20
N LYS A 237 -3.61 -4.14 -7.03
CA LYS A 237 -3.79 -4.99 -8.22
C LYS A 237 -2.56 -4.97 -9.14
N ASN A 238 -2.07 -3.77 -9.48
CA ASN A 238 -0.93 -3.62 -10.36
C ASN A 238 0.36 -4.18 -9.76
N HIS A 239 0.56 -4.01 -8.45
CA HIS A 239 1.70 -4.53 -7.72
C HIS A 239 1.64 -6.06 -7.59
N LEU A 240 0.48 -6.65 -7.33
CA LEU A 240 0.30 -8.11 -7.36
C LEU A 240 0.67 -8.68 -8.72
N ALA A 241 0.19 -8.07 -9.81
CA ALA A 241 0.53 -8.48 -11.17
C ALA A 241 2.04 -8.36 -11.46
N ALA A 242 2.66 -7.24 -11.07
CA ALA A 242 4.11 -7.02 -11.24
C ALA A 242 4.95 -8.05 -10.46
N CYS A 243 4.52 -8.40 -9.24
CA CYS A 243 5.16 -9.42 -8.40
C CYS A 243 4.75 -10.86 -8.78
N LYS A 244 3.91 -11.07 -9.81
CA LYS A 244 3.36 -12.37 -10.21
C LYS A 244 2.66 -13.12 -9.05
N LEU A 245 2.02 -12.37 -8.17
CA LEU A 245 1.27 -12.90 -7.03
C LEU A 245 -0.23 -12.95 -7.35
N LYS A 246 -0.92 -13.97 -6.82
CA LYS A 246 -2.37 -14.10 -6.93
C LYS A 246 -3.01 -14.38 -5.58
N LEU A 247 -4.20 -13.84 -5.38
CA LEU A 247 -5.09 -14.15 -4.28
C LEU A 247 -5.91 -15.40 -4.59
N THR A 248 -6.05 -16.24 -3.59
CA THR A 248 -6.93 -17.42 -3.61
C THR A 248 -7.99 -17.26 -2.53
N THR A 249 -9.21 -17.71 -2.78
CA THR A 249 -10.24 -17.82 -1.75
C THR A 249 -10.26 -19.24 -1.21
N LYS A 250 -10.42 -19.38 0.11
CA LYS A 250 -10.74 -20.67 0.72
C LYS A 250 -11.99 -20.54 1.59
N PRO A 251 -12.94 -21.49 1.49
CA PRO A 251 -14.01 -21.59 2.46
C PRO A 251 -13.41 -22.00 3.81
N ILE A 252 -13.65 -21.21 4.86
CA ILE A 252 -13.40 -21.63 6.23
C ILE A 252 -14.62 -22.43 6.70
N LYS A 253 -14.38 -23.65 7.18
CA LYS A 253 -15.35 -24.35 8.01
C LYS A 253 -15.09 -23.93 9.45
N THR A 254 -16.03 -23.20 10.05
CA THR A 254 -15.96 -22.79 11.45
C THR A 254 -16.27 -24.02 12.31
N GLU A 255 -15.26 -24.82 12.67
CA GLU A 255 -15.45 -25.99 13.54
C GLU A 255 -15.47 -25.64 15.05
N ASP A 256 -15.26 -24.38 15.43
CA ASP A 256 -15.15 -23.95 16.85
C ASP A 256 -16.18 -22.90 17.28
N ARG A 257 -17.43 -22.99 16.82
CA ARG A 257 -18.55 -22.30 17.46
C ARG A 257 -19.68 -23.29 17.73
N THR A 258 -19.82 -23.58 19.01
CA THR A 258 -20.88 -24.35 19.69
C THR A 258 -22.16 -24.51 18.89
N GLU A 259 -22.59 -25.77 18.81
CA GLU A 259 -23.86 -26.27 18.32
C GLU A 259 -25.04 -25.33 18.66
N THR A 260 -25.55 -24.60 17.67
CA THR A 260 -26.97 -24.25 17.58
C THR A 260 -27.31 -23.81 16.15
N GLU A 261 -28.07 -24.69 15.49
CA GLU A 261 -29.12 -24.48 14.48
C GLU A 261 -28.92 -23.49 13.30
N ASP A 262 -29.03 -24.08 12.10
CA ASP A 262 -29.35 -23.55 10.78
C ASP A 262 -28.49 -22.43 10.15
N GLY A 263 -27.71 -22.85 9.14
CA GLY A 263 -27.03 -21.98 8.18
C GLY A 263 -25.53 -21.91 8.41
N THR A 264 -24.78 -22.89 7.90
CA THR A 264 -23.31 -22.82 7.88
C THR A 264 -22.87 -21.72 6.91
N GLU A 265 -22.79 -20.47 7.40
CA GLU A 265 -22.18 -19.37 6.67
C GLU A 265 -20.71 -19.72 6.44
N THR A 266 -20.40 -20.14 5.22
CA THR A 266 -19.04 -20.50 4.82
C THR A 266 -18.28 -19.21 4.60
N GLU A 267 -17.55 -18.75 5.61
CA GLU A 267 -16.78 -17.51 5.51
C GLU A 267 -15.65 -17.70 4.49
N ILE A 268 -15.69 -16.92 3.41
CA ILE A 268 -14.69 -16.97 2.34
C ILE A 268 -13.55 -16.03 2.72
N MET A 269 -12.43 -16.58 3.16
CA MET A 269 -11.23 -15.81 3.48
C MET A 269 -10.30 -15.73 2.26
N LEU A 270 -9.80 -14.52 1.99
CA LEU A 270 -8.74 -14.32 1.00
C LEU A 270 -7.43 -14.91 1.55
N GLN A 271 -6.62 -15.50 0.68
CA GLN A 271 -5.28 -16.02 1.00
C GLN A 271 -4.29 -15.57 -0.06
N LEU A 272 -3.19 -14.93 0.37
CA LEU A 272 -2.05 -14.60 -0.46
C LEU A 272 -0.97 -15.67 -0.28
N LYS A 273 -0.56 -16.29 -1.40
CA LYS A 273 0.49 -17.32 -1.42
C LYS A 273 1.66 -16.87 -2.28
N LEU A 274 2.87 -17.16 -1.82
CA LEU A 274 4.08 -17.01 -2.62
C LEU A 274 4.23 -18.23 -3.54
N PRO A 275 4.70 -18.08 -4.79
CA PRO A 275 4.86 -19.19 -5.74
C PRO A 275 5.73 -20.34 -5.20
N HIS A 276 6.69 -20.03 -4.33
CA HIS A 276 7.65 -21.00 -3.79
C HIS A 276 7.27 -21.53 -2.40
N ARG A 277 6.08 -21.20 -1.87
CA ARG A 277 5.65 -21.60 -0.52
C ARG A 277 4.24 -22.21 -0.53
N LEU A 278 4.09 -23.35 0.14
CA LEU A 278 2.81 -24.06 0.26
C LEU A 278 1.84 -23.39 1.26
N GLN A 279 2.38 -22.78 2.32
CA GLN A 279 1.60 -22.12 3.37
C GLN A 279 1.22 -20.67 2.99
N PRO A 280 0.00 -20.22 3.32
CA PRO A 280 -0.43 -18.84 3.09
C PRO A 280 0.34 -17.86 4.00
N LEU A 281 0.41 -16.61 3.56
CA LEU A 281 1.06 -15.54 4.31
C LEU A 281 0.21 -15.15 5.53
N GLN A 282 0.89 -15.07 6.68
CA GLN A 282 0.29 -14.63 7.94
C GLN A 282 0.36 -13.10 8.07
N HIS A 283 -0.60 -12.52 8.79
CA HIS A 283 -0.72 -11.07 9.00
C HIS A 283 0.60 -10.42 9.48
N ASN A 284 1.33 -11.09 10.39
CA ASN A 284 2.52 -10.52 11.04
C ASN A 284 3.80 -10.68 10.21
N ASP A 285 3.87 -11.66 9.31
CA ASP A 285 5.10 -11.99 8.59
C ASP A 285 5.09 -11.51 7.13
N ILE A 286 3.94 -11.06 6.61
CA ILE A 286 3.77 -10.74 5.19
C ILE A 286 4.84 -9.78 4.66
N THR A 287 5.14 -8.70 5.38
CA THR A 287 6.12 -7.71 4.92
C THR A 287 7.52 -8.31 4.79
N ARG A 288 7.93 -9.10 5.79
CA ARG A 288 9.24 -9.77 5.80
C ARG A 288 9.35 -10.78 4.65
N GLN A 289 8.29 -11.55 4.43
CA GLN A 289 8.28 -12.58 3.40
C GLN A 289 8.25 -11.98 1.98
N LEU A 290 7.47 -10.92 1.75
CA LEU A 290 7.46 -10.21 0.46
C LEU A 290 8.77 -9.49 0.16
N ARG A 291 9.44 -8.92 1.17
CA ARG A 291 10.80 -8.37 1.02
C ARG A 291 11.81 -9.44 0.60
N SER A 292 11.65 -10.64 1.13
CA SER A 292 12.54 -11.76 0.78
C SER A 292 12.24 -12.33 -0.61
N HIS A 293 11.00 -12.22 -1.08
CA HIS A 293 10.60 -12.62 -2.43
C HIS A 293 11.06 -11.64 -3.52
N SER A 294 11.20 -10.36 -3.17
CA SER A 294 11.64 -9.31 -4.10
C SER A 294 13.17 -9.21 -4.23
N ASN A 295 13.94 -9.96 -3.42
CA ASN A 295 15.40 -10.05 -3.52
C ASN A 295 15.83 -11.41 -4.08
#